data_AF-A0ABD5TJ60-F1
#
_entry.id   AF-A0ABD5TJ60-F1
#
_cell.length_a   1.000
_cell.length_b   1.000
_cell.length_c   1.000
_cell.angle_alpha   90.00
_cell.angle_beta   90.00
_cell.angle_gamma   90.00
#
_symmetry.space_group_name_H-M   'P 1'
#
loop_
_entity.id
_entity.type
_entity.pdbx_description
1 polymer ?
#
loop_
_entity_poly.entity_id
_entity_poly.type
_entity_poly.pdbx_seq_one_letter_code
_entity_poly.pdbx_strand_id
1 'polypeptide(L)'
;MVADRTTDGVRIAQLLASELTGDGDALADVRVSDADPDTEPTTQGARAYQVRIDGGDASDAGRDGDRLLAEVYVHPDRARVEFVVAPDAAASAAKDAGLRVRPKAVTPPRTVVFVEDGAQVKRVLSAVRAAADGNAA
;
A
#
# COMPACT_ATOMS: atom_id res chain seq x y z
N MET A 1 28.71 2.87 -9.87
CA MET A 1 28.16 3.09 -8.52
C MET A 1 26.81 2.38 -8.50
N VAL A 2 26.74 1.15 -7.99
CA VAL A 2 25.49 0.40 -7.89
C VAL A 2 24.74 1.01 -6.73
N ALA A 3 23.63 1.71 -6.98
CA ALA A 3 22.73 2.09 -5.90
C ALA A 3 22.29 0.80 -5.22
N ASP A 4 22.55 0.69 -3.93
CA ASP A 4 22.21 -0.43 -3.07
C ASP A 4 20.68 -0.56 -3.04
N ARG A 5 20.11 -1.19 -4.08
CA ARG A 5 18.68 -1.40 -4.21
C ARG A 5 18.33 -2.55 -3.28
N THR A 6 17.94 -2.21 -2.06
CA THR A 6 17.51 -3.19 -1.10
C THR A 6 16.35 -4.02 -1.66
N THR A 7 16.55 -5.33 -1.71
CA THR A 7 15.51 -6.34 -2.00
C THR A 7 14.99 -7.00 -0.72
N ASP A 8 15.50 -6.61 0.45
CA ASP A 8 14.98 -7.07 1.75
C ASP A 8 13.55 -6.53 1.92
N GLY A 9 12.59 -7.45 1.98
CA GLY A 9 11.17 -7.09 2.04
C GLY A 9 10.76 -6.35 3.31
N VAL A 10 11.41 -6.60 4.45
CA VAL A 10 11.18 -5.84 5.69
C VAL A 10 11.63 -4.41 5.47
N ARG A 11 12.84 -4.23 4.93
CA ARG A 11 13.36 -2.89 4.67
C ARG A 11 12.53 -2.13 3.62
N ILE A 12 12.05 -2.81 2.59
CA ILE A 12 11.13 -2.24 1.59
C ILE A 12 9.82 -1.77 2.26
N ALA A 13 9.22 -2.59 3.12
CA ALA A 13 7.98 -2.23 3.80
C ALA A 13 8.14 -1.04 4.77
N GLN A 14 9.28 -0.96 5.46
CA GLN A 14 9.63 0.19 6.31
C GLN A 14 9.84 1.47 5.50
N LEU A 15 10.53 1.39 4.35
CA LEU A 15 10.68 2.52 3.44
C LEU A 15 9.29 3.00 2.98
N LEU A 16 8.41 2.08 2.58
CA LEU A 16 7.04 2.44 2.20
C LEU A 16 6.26 3.10 3.34
N ALA A 17 6.36 2.59 4.57
CA ALA A 17 5.69 3.20 5.72
C ALA A 17 6.20 4.62 5.99
N SER A 18 7.51 4.85 5.82
CA SER A 18 8.13 6.16 5.97
C SER A 18 7.63 7.15 4.92
N GLU A 19 7.48 6.70 3.67
CA GLU A 19 6.94 7.50 2.58
C GLU A 19 5.46 7.85 2.81
N LEU A 20 4.64 6.87 3.20
CA LEU A 20 3.21 7.09 3.48
C LEU A 20 2.97 8.04 4.65
N THR A 21 3.90 8.11 5.61
CA THR A 21 3.80 9.01 6.76
C THR A 21 4.47 10.37 6.49
N GLY A 22 5.39 10.43 5.53
CA GLY A 22 6.20 11.62 5.23
C GLY A 22 5.68 12.47 4.07
N ASP A 23 4.81 11.94 3.21
CA ASP A 23 4.29 12.64 2.03
C ASP A 23 3.09 13.55 2.40
N GLY A 24 3.41 14.74 2.91
CA GLY A 24 2.46 15.62 3.59
C GLY A 24 1.40 16.33 2.74
N ASP A 25 1.50 16.32 1.40
CA ASP A 25 0.58 17.08 0.54
C ASP A 25 -0.29 16.19 -0.36
N ALA A 26 0.26 15.13 -0.97
CA ALA A 26 -0.49 14.29 -1.92
C ALA A 26 -1.23 13.12 -1.26
N LEU A 27 -0.82 12.75 -0.04
CA LEU A 27 -1.36 11.61 0.73
C LEU A 27 -1.79 12.04 2.14
N ALA A 28 -2.18 13.32 2.31
CA ALA A 28 -2.54 13.88 3.62
C ALA A 28 -3.67 13.11 4.34
N ASP A 29 -4.59 12.53 3.56
CA ASP A 29 -5.72 11.73 4.07
C ASP A 29 -5.35 10.27 4.31
N VAL A 30 -4.12 9.83 3.98
CA VAL A 30 -3.67 8.45 4.11
C VAL A 30 -2.84 8.28 5.38
N ARG A 31 -3.12 7.21 6.14
CA ARG A 31 -2.42 6.89 7.39
C ARG A 31 -2.00 5.44 7.46
N VAL A 32 -0.90 5.17 8.15
CA VAL A 32 -0.47 3.81 8.52
C VAL A 32 -1.06 3.44 9.88
N SER A 33 -1.71 2.28 10.00
CA SER A 33 -2.25 1.75 11.26
C SER A 33 -1.81 0.29 11.48
N ASP A 34 -1.97 -0.19 12.72
CA ASP A 34 -1.73 -1.59 13.09
C ASP A 34 -0.34 -2.09 12.68
N ALA A 35 0.66 -1.20 12.76
CA ALA A 35 2.03 -1.52 12.40
C ALA A 35 2.70 -2.40 13.46
N ASP A 36 3.22 -3.53 13.03
CA ASP A 36 4.06 -4.41 13.81
C ASP A 36 5.52 -4.29 13.32
N PRO A 37 6.40 -3.61 14.10
CA PRO A 37 7.79 -3.41 13.71
C PRO A 37 8.62 -4.70 13.77
N ASP A 38 8.14 -5.72 14.48
CA ASP A 38 8.83 -6.99 14.72
C ASP A 38 8.32 -8.10 13.79
N THR A 39 7.49 -7.78 12.79
CA THR A 39 6.95 -8.76 11.86
C THR A 39 8.06 -9.49 11.11
N GLU A 40 8.15 -10.81 11.33
CA GLU A 40 9.05 -11.69 10.59
C GLU A 40 8.52 -12.02 9.18
N PRO A 41 9.35 -11.91 8.13
CA PRO A 41 8.92 -12.19 6.77
C PRO A 41 8.64 -13.69 6.54
N THR A 42 7.57 -13.99 5.80
CA THR A 42 7.22 -15.37 5.43
C THR A 42 7.03 -15.52 3.92
N THR A 43 7.13 -16.75 3.41
CA THR A 43 6.91 -17.02 1.98
C THR A 43 5.50 -16.68 1.52
N GLN A 44 4.50 -16.80 2.40
CA GLN A 44 3.11 -16.40 2.15
C GLN A 44 2.86 -14.90 2.35
N GLY A 45 3.81 -14.20 2.97
CA GLY A 45 3.69 -12.81 3.36
C GLY A 45 3.10 -12.68 4.75
N ALA A 46 3.85 -12.08 5.68
CA ALA A 46 3.31 -11.70 6.98
C ALA A 46 2.78 -10.27 6.91
N ARG A 47 1.60 -9.99 7.49
CA ARG A 47 1.02 -8.64 7.45
C ARG A 47 1.82 -7.74 8.38
N ALA A 48 2.41 -6.67 7.84
CA ALA A 48 3.20 -5.71 8.60
C ALA A 48 2.35 -4.56 9.12
N TYR A 49 1.46 -4.00 8.29
CA TYR A 49 0.58 -2.89 8.67
C TYR A 49 -0.61 -2.74 7.72
N GLN A 50 -1.55 -1.90 8.12
CA GLN A 50 -2.66 -1.44 7.30
C GLN A 50 -2.40 -0.01 6.81
N VAL A 51 -2.93 0.31 5.64
CA VAL A 51 -3.01 1.66 5.10
C VAL A 51 -4.48 2.05 5.11
N ARG A 52 -4.80 3.14 5.79
CA ARG A 52 -6.15 3.69 5.90
C ARG A 52 -6.23 5.03 5.18
N ILE A 53 -7.46 5.42 4.83
CA ILE A 53 -7.77 6.72 4.27
C ILE A 53 -8.90 7.36 5.08
N ASP A 54 -8.83 8.65 5.37
CA ASP A 54 -9.93 9.39 6.01
C ASP A 54 -11.21 9.22 5.18
N GLY A 55 -12.23 8.60 5.77
CA GLY A 55 -13.54 8.40 5.18
C GLY A 55 -14.43 9.59 5.47
N GLY A 56 -14.31 10.63 4.66
CA GLY A 56 -15.24 11.76 4.68
C GLY A 56 -16.56 11.39 4.03
N ASP A 57 -17.46 10.71 4.74
CA ASP A 57 -18.88 10.66 4.39
C ASP A 57 -19.75 11.02 5.59
N ALA A 58 -20.56 12.07 5.46
CA ALA A 58 -21.27 12.75 6.55
C ALA A 58 -22.47 11.96 7.12
N SER A 59 -22.74 10.75 6.62
CA SER A 59 -23.90 9.94 7.02
C SER A 59 -23.61 8.85 8.05
N ASP A 60 -22.34 8.56 8.39
CA ASP A 60 -22.00 7.56 9.40
C ASP A 60 -21.43 8.24 10.66
N ALA A 61 -22.34 8.81 11.45
CA ALA A 61 -22.03 9.40 12.75
C ALA A 61 -21.69 8.30 13.76
N GLY A 62 -20.47 7.77 13.69
CA GLY A 62 -20.01 6.72 14.57
C GLY A 62 -18.49 6.53 14.54
N ARG A 63 -17.76 7.52 15.08
CA ARG A 63 -16.38 7.47 15.66
C ARG A 63 -15.38 6.46 15.03
N ASP A 64 -14.28 6.99 14.49
CA ASP A 64 -13.18 6.35 13.74
C ASP A 64 -13.43 6.17 12.23
N GLY A 65 -13.51 7.31 11.53
CA GLY A 65 -13.91 7.42 10.11
C GLY A 65 -12.91 6.91 9.07
N ASP A 66 -11.75 6.36 9.45
CA ASP A 66 -10.74 5.95 8.47
C ASP A 66 -11.15 4.61 7.82
N ARG A 67 -11.20 4.52 6.49
CA ARG A 67 -11.50 3.30 5.71
C ARG A 67 -10.22 2.53 5.37
N LEU A 68 -10.27 1.20 5.35
CA LEU A 68 -9.13 0.37 4.91
C LEU A 68 -8.87 0.56 3.40
N LEU A 69 -7.76 1.21 3.06
CA LEU A 69 -7.32 1.43 1.68
C LEU A 69 -6.54 0.22 1.14
N ALA A 70 -5.54 -0.24 1.90
CA ALA A 70 -4.69 -1.35 1.54
C ALA A 70 -4.09 -2.07 2.75
N GLU A 71 -3.57 -3.29 2.54
CA GLU A 71 -2.79 -4.04 3.52
C GLU A 71 -1.38 -4.31 2.96
N VAL A 72 -0.34 -4.15 3.79
CA VAL A 72 1.05 -4.41 3.38
C VAL A 72 1.56 -5.68 4.04
N TYR A 73 2.12 -6.56 3.21
CA TYR A 73 2.69 -7.84 3.62
C TYR A 73 4.17 -7.90 3.28
N VAL A 74 4.97 -8.45 4.19
CA VAL A 74 6.41 -8.65 4.02
C VAL A 74 6.72 -10.10 3.64
N HIS A 75 7.46 -10.24 2.56
CA HIS A 75 8.12 -11.48 2.16
C HIS A 75 9.64 -11.31 2.35
N PRO A 76 10.45 -12.38 2.29
CA PRO A 76 11.90 -12.24 2.43
C PRO A 76 12.55 -11.31 1.39
N ASP A 77 11.99 -11.26 0.18
CA ASP A 77 12.59 -10.63 -1.00
C ASP A 77 11.76 -9.47 -1.59
N ARG A 78 10.65 -9.08 -0.95
CA ARG A 78 9.74 -8.03 -1.44
C ARG A 78 8.70 -7.63 -0.39
N ALA A 79 8.09 -6.47 -0.59
CA ALA A 79 6.81 -6.16 0.02
C ALA A 79 5.67 -6.39 -0.99
N ARG A 80 4.47 -6.63 -0.47
CA ARG A 80 3.27 -6.87 -1.26
C ARG A 80 2.13 -6.02 -0.71
N VAL A 81 1.55 -5.18 -1.57
CA VAL A 81 0.46 -4.28 -1.21
C VAL A 81 -0.83 -4.86 -1.78
N GLU A 82 -1.81 -5.13 -0.91
CA GLU A 82 -3.16 -5.52 -1.31
C GLU A 82 -4.11 -4.34 -1.22
N PHE A 83 -4.51 -3.78 -2.35
CA PHE A 83 -5.52 -2.72 -2.42
C PHE A 83 -6.93 -3.30 -2.28
N VAL A 84 -7.71 -2.68 -1.39
CA VAL A 84 -9.11 -3.03 -1.11
C VAL A 84 -10.05 -2.00 -1.74
N VAL A 85 -9.71 -0.72 -1.62
CA VAL A 85 -10.47 0.39 -2.24
C VAL A 85 -9.94 0.68 -3.63
N ALA A 86 -10.84 0.95 -4.57
CA ALA A 86 -10.56 1.23 -5.98
C ALA A 86 -9.46 0.33 -6.60
N PRO A 87 -9.59 -1.02 -6.49
CA PRO A 87 -8.54 -1.95 -6.90
C PRO A 87 -8.17 -1.84 -8.38
N ASP A 88 -9.09 -1.42 -9.25
CA ASP A 88 -8.85 -1.22 -10.69
C ASP A 88 -8.02 0.05 -10.95
N ALA A 89 -8.29 1.15 -10.23
CA ALA A 89 -7.50 2.38 -10.31
C ALA A 89 -6.07 2.14 -9.84
N ALA A 90 -5.92 1.45 -8.70
CA ALA A 90 -4.63 1.01 -8.19
C ALA A 90 -3.88 0.14 -9.21
N ALA A 91 -4.58 -0.81 -9.85
CA ALA A 91 -3.99 -1.69 -10.85
C ALA A 91 -3.51 -0.93 -12.08
N SER A 92 -4.27 0.04 -12.58
CA SER A 92 -3.87 0.85 -13.75
C SER A 92 -2.62 1.66 -13.43
N ALA A 93 -2.66 2.44 -12.35
CA ALA A 93 -1.54 3.30 -11.94
C ALA A 93 -0.26 2.49 -11.64
N ALA A 94 -0.38 1.33 -11.00
CA ALA A 94 0.77 0.45 -10.75
C ALA A 94 1.37 -0.09 -12.06
N LYS A 95 0.55 -0.48 -13.05
CA LYS A 95 1.03 -0.93 -14.37
C LYS A 95 1.73 0.20 -15.11
N ASP A 96 1.16 1.40 -15.11
CA ASP A 96 1.73 2.58 -15.76
C ASP A 96 3.08 2.97 -15.12
N ALA A 97 3.21 2.76 -13.81
CA ALA A 97 4.46 2.93 -13.07
C ALA A 97 5.45 1.75 -13.24
N GLY A 98 5.13 0.76 -14.07
CA GLY A 98 6.00 -0.39 -14.37
C GLY A 98 6.11 -1.42 -13.24
N LEU A 99 5.12 -1.50 -12.36
CA LEU A 99 5.07 -2.48 -11.27
C LEU A 99 4.34 -3.76 -11.70
N ARG A 100 4.70 -4.87 -11.07
CA ARG A 100 3.99 -6.13 -11.26
C ARG A 100 2.67 -6.10 -10.50
N VAL A 101 1.58 -6.38 -11.21
CA VAL A 101 0.21 -6.39 -10.67
C VAL A 101 -0.44 -7.75 -10.86
N ARG A 102 -1.23 -8.21 -9.88
CA ARG A 102 -2.07 -9.40 -9.96
C ARG A 102 -3.44 -9.14 -9.33
N PRO A 103 -4.55 -9.37 -10.06
CA PRO A 103 -5.87 -9.38 -9.44
C PRO A 103 -5.99 -10.57 -8.49
N LYS A 104 -6.75 -10.40 -7.41
CA LYS A 104 -7.06 -11.43 -6.43
C LYS A 104 -8.57 -11.66 -6.43
N ALA A 105 -8.99 -12.84 -6.87
CA ALA A 105 -10.39 -13.25 -6.99
C ALA A 105 -10.99 -13.57 -5.61
N VAL A 106 -11.20 -12.52 -4.81
CA VAL A 106 -11.90 -12.53 -3.52
C VAL A 106 -13.08 -11.56 -3.56
N THR A 107 -13.97 -11.61 -2.57
CA THR A 107 -15.09 -10.67 -2.45
C THR A 107 -14.94 -9.87 -1.16
N PRO A 108 -14.86 -8.52 -1.21
CA PRO A 108 -14.77 -7.68 -2.42
C PRO A 108 -13.46 -7.91 -3.19
N PRO A 109 -13.41 -7.61 -4.51
CA PRO A 109 -12.22 -7.81 -5.33
C PRO A 109 -11.04 -7.01 -4.79
N ARG A 110 -9.83 -7.57 -4.93
CA ARG A 110 -8.60 -6.92 -4.49
C ARG A 110 -7.55 -6.92 -5.60
N THR A 111 -6.67 -5.94 -5.55
CA THR A 111 -5.49 -5.86 -6.43
C THR A 111 -4.23 -6.02 -5.62
N VAL A 112 -3.34 -6.91 -6.06
CA VAL A 112 -2.02 -7.13 -5.46
C VAL A 112 -0.96 -6.45 -6.30
N VAL A 113 -0.15 -5.60 -5.68
CA VAL A 113 1.03 -4.96 -6.28
C VAL A 113 2.29 -5.45 -5.56
N PHE A 114 3.31 -5.82 -6.32
CA PHE A 114 4.60 -6.27 -5.77
C PHE A 114 5.61 -5.12 -5.80
N VAL A 115 6.33 -4.94 -4.70
CA VAL A 115 7.41 -3.96 -4.53
C VAL A 115 8.68 -4.73 -4.24
N GLU A 116 9.50 -4.95 -5.27
CA GLU A 116 10.63 -5.87 -5.26
C GLU A 116 11.97 -5.18 -4.95
N ASP A 117 12.01 -3.85 -4.99
CA ASP A 117 13.21 -3.08 -4.66
C ASP A 117 12.88 -1.69 -4.09
N GLY A 118 13.86 -1.05 -3.44
CA GLY A 118 13.70 0.27 -2.84
C GLY A 118 13.30 1.39 -3.83
N ALA A 119 13.63 1.28 -5.13
CA ALA A 119 13.20 2.29 -6.11
C ALA A 119 11.72 2.14 -6.47
N GLN A 120 11.17 0.94 -6.37
CA GLN A 120 9.73 0.68 -6.57
C GLN A 120 8.86 1.26 -5.46
N VAL A 121 9.43 1.56 -4.28
CA VAL A 121 8.69 2.23 -3.18
C VAL A 121 8.11 3.57 -3.64
N LYS A 122 8.90 4.38 -4.36
CA LYS A 122 8.40 5.65 -4.91
C LYS A 122 7.33 5.45 -5.98
N ARG A 123 7.43 4.39 -6.77
CA ARG A 123 6.49 4.08 -7.85
C ARG A 123 5.15 3.60 -7.33
N VAL A 124 5.12 2.86 -6.22
CA VAL A 124 3.86 2.36 -5.65
C VAL A 124 2.99 3.47 -5.06
N LEU A 125 3.58 4.62 -4.70
CA LEU A 125 2.82 5.80 -4.24
C LEU A 125 1.80 6.28 -5.28
N SER A 126 2.10 6.15 -6.58
CA SER A 126 1.13 6.47 -7.65
C SER A 126 -0.11 5.58 -7.60
N ALA A 127 0.04 4.30 -7.21
CA ALA A 127 -1.08 3.39 -7.05
C ALA A 127 -1.87 3.67 -5.76
N VAL A 128 -1.18 4.03 -4.68
CA VAL A 128 -1.83 4.46 -3.42
C VAL A 128 -2.68 5.70 -3.64
N ARG A 129 -2.12 6.70 -4.33
CA ARG A 129 -2.85 7.91 -4.70
C ARG A 129 -4.05 7.61 -5.60
N ALA A 130 -3.88 6.81 -6.64
CA ALA A 130 -4.99 6.47 -7.53
C ALA A 130 -6.12 5.71 -6.79
N ALA A 131 -5.77 4.86 -5.83
CA ALA A 131 -6.74 4.17 -4.99
C ALA A 131 -7.47 5.14 -4.04
N ALA A 132 -6.76 6.12 -3.48
CA ALA A 132 -7.31 7.16 -2.64
C ALA A 132 -8.25 8.10 -3.42
N ASP A 133 -7.81 8.59 -4.59
CA ASP A 133 -8.59 9.48 -5.46
C ASP A 133 -9.81 8.77 -6.05
N GLY A 134 -9.70 7.48 -6.38
CA GLY A 134 -10.81 6.66 -6.89
C GLY A 134 -11.93 6.40 -5.87
N ASN A 135 -11.76 6.85 -4.63
CA ASN A 135 -12.79 6.87 -3.59
C ASN A 135 -13.56 8.20 -3.55
N ALA A 136 -13.06 9.26 -4.18
CA ALA A 136 -13.67 10.59 -4.18
C ALA A 136 -14.72 10.83 -5.28
N ALA A 137 -15.13 9.79 -6.01
CA ALA A 137 -16.11 9.81 -7.10
C ALA A 137 -17.29 8.90 -6.80
#